data_AF-A0A844GTZ6-F1
#
_entry.id   AF-A0A844GTZ6-F1
#
_cell.length_a   1.000
_cell.length_b   1.000
_cell.length_c   1.000
_cell.angle_alpha   90.00
_cell.angle_beta   90.00
_cell.angle_gamma   90.00
#
_symmetry.space_group_name_H-M   'P 1'
#
loop_
_entity.id
_entity.type
_entity.pdbx_description
1 polymer ?
#
loop_
_entity_poly.entity_id
_entity_poly.type
_entity_poly.pdbx_seq_one_letter_code
_entity_poly.pdbx_strand_id
1 'polypeptide(L)'
;MNPSYQLISQHFTHYLIDKALCYLNRSHYNYRYQDLKTELWFNGLWTNLSGIISYRDYAEFLLLYTQAKSYQLPYKQVGHNIYIVQGKLEKYYTVTPYSCTCPLFQLRKKRSHELPQFFKYFPITCHHHQLIKSL
;
A
#
# COMPACT_ATOMS: atom_id res chain seq x y z
N MET A 1 11.79 20.15 -6.74
CA MET A 1 11.30 18.80 -6.36
C MET A 1 9.87 18.67 -6.86
N ASN A 2 9.58 17.66 -7.70
CA ASN A 2 8.25 17.48 -8.27
C ASN A 2 7.30 16.91 -7.20
N PRO A 3 6.12 17.53 -6.91
CA PRO A 3 5.17 17.05 -5.90
C PRO A 3 4.76 15.58 -6.10
N SER A 4 4.80 15.08 -7.35
CA SER A 4 4.54 13.68 -7.69
C SER A 4 5.47 12.69 -6.98
N TYR A 5 6.74 13.02 -6.76
CA TYR A 5 7.72 12.13 -6.13
C TYR A 5 7.48 11.94 -4.63
N GLN A 6 7.12 13.00 -3.90
CA GLN A 6 6.77 12.89 -2.48
C GLN A 6 5.47 12.09 -2.27
N LEU A 7 4.56 12.13 -3.25
CA LEU A 7 3.22 11.54 -3.16
C LEU A 7 3.13 10.07 -3.63
N ILE A 8 4.06 9.60 -4.46
CA ILE A 8 4.24 8.18 -4.85
C ILE A 8 4.89 7.37 -3.71
N SER A 9 5.66 8.04 -2.84
CA SER A 9 6.51 7.42 -1.81
C SER A 9 5.78 6.42 -0.92
N GLN A 10 4.51 6.65 -0.55
CA GLN A 10 3.80 5.77 0.39
C GLN A 10 3.44 4.38 -0.18
N HIS A 11 3.34 4.27 -1.51
CA HIS A 11 3.07 2.99 -2.18
C HIS A 11 4.36 2.29 -2.56
N PHE A 12 5.36 3.06 -2.98
CA PHE A 12 6.62 2.58 -3.54
C PHE A 12 7.79 3.05 -2.67
N THR A 13 7.70 2.84 -1.36
CA THR A 13 8.86 3.07 -0.48
C THR A 13 9.91 2.01 -0.77
N HIS A 14 11.20 2.36 -0.65
CA HIS A 14 12.28 1.38 -0.72
C HIS A 14 12.04 0.20 0.25
N TYR A 15 11.48 0.45 1.44
CA TYR A 15 11.12 -0.59 2.42
C TYR A 15 10.08 -1.57 1.88
N LEU A 16 8.98 -1.07 1.29
CA LEU A 16 7.95 -1.95 0.72
C LEU A 16 8.47 -2.70 -0.49
N ILE A 17 9.33 -2.06 -1.30
CA ILE A 17 9.91 -2.68 -2.49
C ILE A 17 10.89 -3.79 -2.09
N ASP A 18 11.73 -3.56 -1.09
CA ASP A 18 12.60 -4.58 -0.48
C ASP A 18 11.80 -5.79 0.00
N LYS A 19 10.72 -5.55 0.77
CA LYS A 19 9.83 -6.63 1.22
C LYS A 19 9.13 -7.34 0.07
N ALA A 20 8.76 -6.63 -1.00
CA ALA A 20 8.20 -7.23 -2.21
C ALA A 20 9.22 -8.12 -2.93
N LEU A 21 10.47 -7.68 -3.03
CA LEU A 21 11.56 -8.48 -3.62
C LEU A 21 11.79 -9.77 -2.83
N CYS A 22 11.77 -9.70 -1.49
CA CYS A 22 11.83 -10.89 -0.64
C CYS A 22 10.61 -11.81 -0.85
N TYR A 23 9.39 -11.26 -0.87
CA TYR A 23 8.16 -12.03 -1.13
C TYR A 23 8.19 -12.78 -2.46
N LEU A 24 8.71 -12.13 -3.50
CA LEU A 24 8.82 -12.70 -4.84
C LEU A 24 10.04 -13.63 -5.02
N ASN A 25 10.78 -13.90 -3.95
CA ASN A 25 12.05 -14.62 -3.98
C ASN A 25 13.05 -14.06 -5.00
N ARG A 26 13.11 -12.73 -5.11
CA ARG A 26 14.00 -11.98 -6.02
C ARG A 26 15.14 -11.25 -5.30
N SER A 27 15.26 -11.44 -3.99
CA SER A 27 16.33 -10.89 -3.14
C SER A 27 17.63 -11.68 -3.26
N HIS A 28 18.02 -12.08 -4.48
CA HIS A 28 19.18 -12.95 -4.72
C HIS A 28 20.53 -12.28 -4.47
N TYR A 29 20.55 -10.96 -4.28
CA TYR A 29 21.77 -10.19 -4.10
C TYR A 29 21.87 -9.72 -2.66
N ASN A 30 23.04 -9.90 -2.03
CA ASN A 30 23.39 -9.25 -0.76
C ASN A 30 23.58 -7.75 -1.03
N TYR A 31 22.50 -7.00 -1.26
CA TYR A 31 22.54 -5.55 -1.45
C TYR A 31 22.34 -4.83 -0.12
N ARG A 32 22.98 -3.68 0.02
CA ARG A 32 22.64 -2.77 1.11
C ARG A 32 21.37 -2.03 0.70
N TYR A 33 20.43 -1.88 1.61
CA TYR A 33 19.16 -1.18 1.37
C TYR A 33 19.32 0.21 0.71
N GLN A 34 20.41 0.92 1.03
CA GLN A 34 20.76 2.21 0.42
C GLN A 34 21.09 2.16 -1.08
N ASP A 35 21.43 0.98 -1.60
CA ASP A 35 21.83 0.76 -2.99
C ASP A 35 20.60 0.45 -3.88
N LEU A 36 19.41 0.27 -3.30
CA LEU A 36 18.16 0.03 -4.03
C LEU A 36 17.71 1.31 -4.75
N LYS A 37 17.63 1.23 -6.08
CA LYS A 37 17.07 2.25 -6.98
C LYS A 37 15.83 1.72 -7.66
N THR A 38 14.83 2.58 -7.80
CA THR A 38 13.51 2.17 -8.27
C THR A 38 12.90 3.21 -9.18
N GLU A 39 12.27 2.78 -10.26
CA GLU A 39 11.61 3.66 -11.22
C GLU A 39 10.26 3.07 -11.64
N LEU A 40 9.24 3.93 -11.77
CA LEU A 40 7.93 3.51 -12.28
C LEU A 40 7.97 3.44 -13.80
N TRP A 41 7.56 2.29 -14.33
CA TRP A 41 7.49 1.99 -15.75
C TRP A 41 6.04 1.76 -16.17
N PHE A 42 5.78 1.66 -17.47
CA PHE A 42 4.42 1.46 -17.98
C PHE A 42 3.79 0.15 -17.48
N ASN A 43 4.57 -0.92 -17.41
CA ASN A 43 4.13 -2.28 -17.06
C ASN A 43 4.44 -2.70 -15.61
N GLY A 44 5.17 -1.89 -14.85
CA GLY A 44 5.60 -2.27 -13.51
C GLY A 44 6.54 -1.27 -12.85
N LEU A 45 7.23 -1.75 -11.82
CA LEU A 45 8.26 -1.05 -11.10
C LEU A 45 9.61 -1.68 -11.47
N TRP A 46 10.48 -0.92 -12.11
CA TRP A 46 11.86 -1.35 -12.34
C TRP A 46 12.68 -1.18 -11.07
N THR A 47 13.57 -2.15 -10.82
CA THR A 47 14.58 -2.11 -9.75
C THR A 47 15.95 -2.41 -10.35
N ASN A 48 16.99 -1.77 -9.84
CA ASN A 48 18.37 -2.02 -10.28
C ASN A 48 18.91 -3.41 -9.90
N LEU A 49 18.19 -4.16 -9.05
CA LEU A 49 18.65 -5.43 -8.49
C LEU A 49 17.95 -6.64 -9.12
N SER A 50 16.68 -6.51 -9.50
CA SER A 50 15.86 -7.64 -9.92
C SER A 50 15.08 -7.36 -11.21
N GLY A 51 15.39 -6.26 -11.89
CA GLY A 51 14.65 -5.81 -13.07
C GLY A 51 13.22 -5.40 -12.71
N ILE A 52 12.28 -5.67 -13.61
CA ILE A 52 10.89 -5.22 -13.50
C ILE A 52 10.07 -6.17 -12.60
N ILE A 53 9.45 -5.60 -11.57
CA ILE A 53 8.35 -6.20 -10.82
C ILE A 53 7.04 -5.76 -11.50
N SER A 54 6.18 -6.70 -11.91
CA SER A 54 4.91 -6.33 -12.53
C SER A 54 4.00 -5.62 -11.52
N TYR A 55 3.14 -4.71 -11.99
CA TYR A 55 2.16 -4.06 -11.10
C TYR A 55 1.20 -5.06 -10.45
N ARG A 56 0.92 -6.20 -11.10
CA ARG A 56 0.10 -7.27 -10.55
C ARG A 56 0.79 -7.91 -9.34
N ASP A 57 2.04 -8.34 -9.49
CA ASP A 57 2.81 -8.98 -8.41
C ASP A 57 2.99 -8.02 -7.23
N TYR A 58 3.28 -6.74 -7.53
CA TYR A 58 3.43 -5.73 -6.50
C TYR A 58 2.11 -5.45 -5.76
N ALA A 59 0.99 -5.41 -6.49
CA ALA A 59 -0.33 -5.22 -5.89
C ALA A 59 -0.73 -6.39 -4.97
N GLU A 60 -0.42 -7.62 -5.38
CA GLU A 60 -0.66 -8.83 -4.58
C GLU A 60 0.13 -8.78 -3.26
N PHE A 61 1.44 -8.53 -3.34
CA PHE A 61 2.27 -8.31 -2.16
C PHE A 61 1.70 -7.20 -1.26
N LEU A 62 1.36 -6.05 -1.84
CA LEU A 62 0.90 -4.90 -1.07
C LEU A 62 -0.45 -5.15 -0.39
N LEU A 63 -1.31 -5.97 -1.00
CA LEU A 63 -2.57 -6.39 -0.41
C LEU A 63 -2.33 -7.26 0.81
N LEU A 64 -1.48 -8.30 0.70
CA LEU A 64 -1.08 -9.15 1.82
C LEU A 64 -0.45 -8.34 2.95
N TYR A 65 0.45 -7.41 2.61
CA TYR A 65 1.06 -6.51 3.58
C TYR A 65 0.03 -5.61 4.28
N THR A 66 -0.98 -5.14 3.55
CA THR A 66 -2.07 -4.31 4.11
C THR A 66 -2.97 -5.12 5.04
N GLN A 67 -3.25 -6.38 4.70
CA GLN A 67 -4.01 -7.34 5.53
C GLN A 67 -3.24 -7.74 6.78
N ALA A 68 -1.95 -8.03 6.67
CA ALA A 68 -1.12 -8.32 7.84
C ALA A 68 -1.11 -7.14 8.84
N LYS A 69 -1.07 -5.90 8.33
CA LYS A 69 -1.19 -4.69 9.14
C LYS A 69 -2.57 -4.44 9.72
N SER A 70 -3.61 -5.06 9.19
CA SER A 70 -4.96 -4.92 9.74
C SER A 70 -5.18 -5.79 10.97
N TYR A 71 -4.35 -6.81 11.15
CA TYR A 71 -4.45 -7.73 12.28
C TYR A 71 -4.28 -7.00 13.62
N GLN A 72 -5.15 -7.32 14.58
CA GLN A 72 -5.16 -6.77 15.95
C GLN A 72 -5.35 -5.26 16.05
N LEU A 73 -5.81 -4.58 15.01
CA LEU A 73 -6.17 -3.16 15.12
C LEU A 73 -7.40 -2.99 16.01
N PRO A 74 -7.32 -2.19 17.09
CA PRO A 74 -8.47 -1.93 17.92
C PRO A 74 -9.55 -1.17 17.17
N TYR A 75 -10.78 -1.62 17.29
CA TYR A 75 -11.94 -0.99 16.67
C TYR A 75 -13.15 -0.98 17.59
N LYS A 76 -14.08 -0.08 17.30
CA LYS A 76 -15.40 -0.01 17.92
C LYS A 76 -16.44 0.24 16.83
N GLN A 77 -17.48 -0.58 16.80
CA GLN A 77 -18.66 -0.28 15.98
C GLN A 77 -19.50 0.80 16.67
N VAL A 78 -19.86 1.86 15.93
CA VAL A 78 -20.64 3.01 16.45
C VAL A 78 -21.95 3.24 15.70
N GLY A 79 -22.23 2.42 14.69
CA GLY A 79 -23.48 2.43 13.92
C GLY A 79 -23.54 1.27 12.94
N HIS A 80 -24.64 1.18 12.19
CA HIS A 80 -24.76 0.18 11.13
C HIS A 80 -23.68 0.43 10.07
N ASN A 81 -22.74 -0.51 9.91
CA ASN A 81 -21.60 -0.40 8.99
C ASN A 81 -20.69 0.82 9.21
N ILE A 82 -20.67 1.40 10.42
CA ILE A 82 -19.78 2.50 10.79
C ILE A 82 -18.89 2.07 11.95
N TYR A 83 -17.58 2.13 11.72
CA TYR A 83 -16.56 1.70 12.65
C TYR A 83 -15.58 2.84 12.94
N ILE A 84 -15.11 2.89 14.17
CA ILE A 84 -14.01 3.74 14.60
C ILE A 84 -12.82 2.82 14.83
N VAL A 85 -11.75 2.99 14.05
CA VAL A 85 -10.53 2.17 14.14
C VAL A 85 -9.38 3.05 14.64
N GLN A 86 -8.54 2.52 15.53
CA GLN A 86 -7.39 3.24 16.05
C GLN A 86 -6.44 3.65 14.92
N GLY A 87 -5.98 4.90 14.97
CA GLY A 87 -5.02 5.46 14.03
C GLY A 87 -3.66 5.75 14.66
N LYS A 88 -2.66 6.03 13.80
CA LYS A 88 -1.31 6.47 14.22
C LYS A 88 -1.15 7.99 14.21
N LEU A 89 -1.68 8.69 13.21
CA LEU A 89 -1.57 10.16 13.11
C LEU A 89 -2.72 10.84 13.84
N GLU A 90 -3.95 10.35 13.60
CA GLU A 90 -5.13 10.71 14.38
C GLU A 90 -5.44 9.59 15.37
N LYS A 91 -6.06 9.93 16.51
CA LYS A 91 -6.45 8.94 17.53
C LYS A 91 -7.35 7.87 16.94
N TYR A 92 -8.28 8.28 16.07
CA TYR A 92 -9.22 7.38 15.42
C TYR A 92 -9.53 7.78 13.98
N TYR A 93 -9.86 6.79 13.16
CA TYR A 93 -10.42 6.96 11.83
C TYR A 93 -11.79 6.32 11.71
N THR A 94 -12.68 6.98 10.97
CA THR A 94 -13.98 6.42 10.61
C THR A 94 -13.81 5.52 9.40
N VAL A 95 -14.38 4.32 9.49
CA VAL A 95 -14.32 3.29 8.45
C VAL A 95 -15.72 2.78 8.17
N THR A 96 -16.02 2.63 6.89
CA THR A 96 -17.21 1.95 6.37
C THR A 96 -16.78 0.85 5.39
N PRO A 97 -17.68 -0.04 4.94
CA PRO A 97 -17.36 -1.01 3.88
C PRO A 97 -16.81 -0.37 2.59
N TYR A 98 -17.06 0.92 2.35
CA TYR A 98 -16.71 1.61 1.11
C TYR A 98 -15.70 2.75 1.28
N SER A 99 -15.37 3.15 2.51
CA SER A 99 -14.54 4.33 2.76
C SER A 99 -13.73 4.25 4.05
N CYS A 100 -12.63 4.99 4.09
CA CYS A 100 -11.89 5.26 5.32
C CYS A 100 -11.40 6.70 5.32
N THR A 101 -11.50 7.39 6.46
CA THR A 101 -11.02 8.76 6.60
C THR A 101 -9.50 8.87 6.74
N CYS A 102 -8.77 7.74 6.81
CA CYS A 102 -7.32 7.81 6.98
C CYS A 102 -6.61 8.38 5.75
N PRO A 103 -5.48 9.11 5.94
CA PRO A 103 -4.76 9.75 4.83
C PRO A 103 -4.34 8.78 3.72
N LEU A 104 -3.97 7.54 4.07
CA LEU A 104 -3.55 6.53 3.10
C LEU A 104 -4.69 6.13 2.15
N PHE A 105 -5.93 5.98 2.67
CA PHE A 105 -7.08 5.64 1.84
C PHE A 105 -7.42 6.78 0.88
N GLN A 106 -7.42 8.02 1.39
CA GLN A 106 -7.68 9.21 0.58
C GLN A 106 -6.60 9.41 -0.50
N LEU A 107 -5.33 9.19 -0.14
CA LEU A 107 -4.23 9.21 -1.08
C LEU A 107 -4.41 8.15 -2.16
N ARG A 108 -4.77 6.90 -1.81
CA ARG A 108 -5.03 5.81 -2.76
C ARG A 108 -6.16 6.16 -3.73
N LYS A 109 -7.24 6.75 -3.23
CA LYS A 109 -8.35 7.21 -4.07
C LYS A 109 -7.88 8.22 -5.12
N LYS A 110 -7.13 9.24 -4.71
CA LYS A 110 -6.52 10.22 -5.63
C LYS A 110 -5.56 9.54 -6.64
N ARG A 111 -4.70 8.64 -6.17
CA ARG A 111 -3.66 7.97 -6.98
C ARG A 111 -4.23 7.00 -8.01
N SER A 112 -5.43 6.46 -7.78
CA SER A 112 -6.11 5.60 -8.75
C SER A 112 -6.33 6.27 -10.12
N HIS A 113 -6.42 7.60 -10.15
CA HIS A 113 -6.51 8.38 -11.38
C HIS A 113 -5.13 8.70 -11.99
N GLU A 114 -4.08 8.76 -11.18
CA GLU A 114 -2.71 9.13 -11.61
C GLU A 114 -1.87 7.92 -12.07
N LEU A 115 -2.14 6.73 -11.53
CA LEU A 115 -1.46 5.48 -11.87
C LEU A 115 -2.47 4.34 -12.13
N PRO A 116 -3.38 4.51 -13.10
CA PRO A 116 -4.49 3.58 -13.33
C PRO A 116 -4.01 2.15 -13.63
N GLN A 117 -2.85 1.99 -14.28
CA GLN A 117 -2.27 0.68 -14.58
C GLN A 117 -1.91 -0.13 -13.33
N PHE A 118 -1.57 0.52 -12.22
CA PHE A 118 -1.33 -0.15 -10.93
C PHE A 118 -2.64 -0.42 -10.20
N PHE A 119 -3.53 0.59 -10.12
CA PHE A 119 -4.82 0.47 -9.44
C PHE A 119 -5.84 -0.41 -10.18
N LYS A 120 -5.54 -0.82 -11.42
CA LYS A 120 -6.20 -1.94 -12.09
C LYS A 120 -6.07 -3.25 -11.30
N TYR A 121 -4.93 -3.46 -10.62
CA TYR A 121 -4.65 -4.66 -9.85
C TYR A 121 -4.80 -4.43 -8.34
N PHE A 122 -4.55 -3.21 -7.86
CA PHE A 122 -4.60 -2.89 -6.43
C PHE A 122 -5.91 -2.18 -6.05
N PRO A 123 -6.78 -2.78 -5.21
CA PRO A 123 -8.01 -2.14 -4.78
C PRO A 123 -7.71 -0.91 -3.92
N ILE A 124 -8.55 0.13 -4.02
CA ILE A 124 -8.49 1.30 -3.14
C ILE A 124 -8.88 0.86 -1.72
N THR A 125 -7.88 0.63 -0.88
CA THR A 125 -8.07 0.13 0.49
C THR A 125 -6.98 0.63 1.43
N CYS A 126 -7.08 0.38 2.72
CA CYS A 126 -6.03 0.63 3.72
C CYS A 126 -6.11 -0.47 4.80
N HIS A 127 -5.20 -0.52 5.77
CA HIS A 127 -5.25 -1.56 6.80
C HIS A 127 -6.51 -1.45 7.67
N HIS A 128 -7.00 -0.23 7.99
CA HIS A 128 -8.27 -0.09 8.69
C HIS A 128 -9.46 -0.62 7.87
N HIS A 129 -9.43 -0.44 6.54
CA HIS A 129 -10.48 -0.94 5.65
C HIS A 129 -10.41 -2.46 5.47
N GLN A 130 -9.21 -3.03 5.42
CA GLN A 130 -9.02 -4.49 5.39
C GLN A 130 -9.49 -5.15 6.68
N LEU A 131 -9.29 -4.51 7.86
CA LEU A 131 -9.85 -4.97 9.12
C LEU A 131 -11.37 -5.14 9.01
N ILE A 132 -12.07 -4.08 8.60
CA ILE A 132 -13.54 -4.10 8.54
C ILE A 132 -14.05 -5.09 7.49
N LYS A 133 -13.32 -5.29 6.39
CA LYS A 133 -13.65 -6.32 5.39
C LYS A 133 -13.50 -7.76 5.89
N SER A 134 -12.76 -7.97 6.97
CA SER A 134 -12.51 -9.28 7.56
C SER A 134 -13.42 -9.61 8.75
N LEU A 135 -14.30 -8.67 9.15
CA LEU A 135 -15.33 -8.87 10.17
C LEU A 135 -16.59 -9.49 9.54
#